data_AF-A0A383AAK1-F1
#
_entry.id   AF-A0A383AAK1-F1
#
_cell.length_a   1.000
_cell.length_b   1.000
_cell.length_c   1.000
_cell.angle_alpha   90.00
_cell.angle_beta   90.00
_cell.angle_gamma   90.00
#
_symmetry.space_group_name_H-M   'P 1'
#
loop_
_entity.id
_entity.type
_entity.pdbx_description
1 polymer ?
#
loop_
_entity_poly.entity_id
_entity_poly.type
_entity_poly.pdbx_seq_one_letter_code
_entity_poly.pdbx_strand_id
1 'polypeptide(L)'
;RLSGVAVDAVFDSVSVATTFKDTLANLGIIFCSFSEAVREHPELVRQYLGSVVPHSDNFFAALNAAVFSDGSFAYIPKGVKCPMELSTYFRINAANTGQFERTLLVADEGAEVSYLEGCTAPQRDENQLHAAVVELVALDNATIKYSTVQNWYPGDENGKGGIFNFVTKRGKAFTNAKVTWTQVETGSAITWKYPSCILQGDNSVGEFYSVAVTNNCQQADTGTKMIHLGKNTRSTIISKGISAGRGQNTYR
;
A
#
# COMPACT_ATOMS: atom_id res chain seq x y z
N ARG A 1 -12.02 -7.97 -39.15
CA ARG A 1 -12.81 -6.87 -38.55
C ARG A 1 -13.53 -7.42 -37.33
N LEU A 2 -12.92 -7.26 -36.16
CA LEU A 2 -13.51 -7.35 -34.84
C LEU A 2 -13.16 -6.01 -34.19
N SER A 3 -14.18 -5.17 -34.07
CA SER A 3 -14.16 -3.82 -33.53
C SER A 3 -14.31 -3.86 -32.01
N GLY A 4 -13.54 -3.05 -31.29
CA GLY A 4 -13.97 -2.59 -29.95
C GLY A 4 -13.16 -3.06 -28.75
N VAL A 5 -11.83 -3.18 -28.85
CA VAL A 5 -10.99 -3.05 -27.65
C VAL A 5 -10.07 -1.86 -27.89
N ALA A 6 -10.47 -0.71 -27.36
CA ALA A 6 -9.52 0.35 -27.07
C ALA A 6 -8.61 -0.18 -25.95
N VAL A 7 -7.52 -0.82 -26.35
CA VAL A 7 -6.38 -1.01 -25.46
C VAL A 7 -5.77 0.37 -25.36
N ASP A 8 -6.28 1.14 -24.40
CA ASP A 8 -5.65 2.39 -24.00
C ASP A 8 -4.32 1.99 -23.39
N ALA A 9 -3.26 2.10 -24.20
CA ALA A 9 -1.91 2.08 -23.69
C ALA A 9 -1.83 3.31 -22.77
N VAL A 10 -1.97 3.09 -21.46
CA VAL A 10 -1.85 4.14 -20.43
C VAL A 10 -0.40 4.61 -20.41
N PHE A 11 -0.08 5.43 -21.40
CA PHE A 11 0.97 6.42 -21.37
C PHE A 11 0.37 7.68 -20.77
N ASP A 12 1.15 8.33 -19.93
CA ASP A 12 0.82 9.55 -19.18
C ASP A 12 -0.08 9.35 -17.96
N SER A 13 0.50 8.73 -16.93
CA SER A 13 0.15 9.02 -15.55
C SER A 13 0.51 10.49 -15.28
N VAL A 14 -0.37 11.41 -15.66
CA VAL A 14 -0.24 12.81 -15.22
C VAL A 14 -0.36 12.78 -13.70
N SER A 15 0.77 12.96 -13.03
CA SER A 15 0.85 12.92 -11.57
C SER A 15 -0.18 13.91 -11.00
N VAL A 16 -1.02 13.43 -10.08
CA VAL A 16 -1.95 14.29 -9.32
C VAL A 16 -1.17 15.44 -8.65
N ALA A 17 0.10 15.22 -8.29
CA ALA A 17 0.99 16.21 -7.72
C ALA A 17 1.35 17.38 -8.66
N THR A 18 1.13 17.27 -9.98
CA THR A 18 1.36 18.38 -10.92
C THR A 18 0.07 19.09 -11.35
N THR A 19 -1.06 18.38 -11.40
CA THR A 19 -2.32 18.96 -11.92
C THR A 19 -3.24 19.49 -10.83
N PHE A 20 -3.14 18.96 -9.61
CA PHE A 20 -4.05 19.31 -8.50
C PHE A 20 -3.33 19.80 -7.24
N LYS A 21 -2.03 20.12 -7.34
CA LYS A 21 -1.22 20.58 -6.19
C LYS A 21 -1.86 21.77 -5.49
N ASP A 22 -2.27 22.78 -6.25
CA ASP A 22 -2.88 24.00 -5.71
C ASP A 22 -4.24 23.72 -5.06
N THR A 23 -5.05 22.85 -5.67
CA THR A 23 -6.36 22.44 -5.12
C THR A 23 -6.20 21.72 -3.78
N LEU A 24 -5.25 20.79 -3.68
CA LEU A 24 -4.95 20.07 -2.44
C LEU A 24 -4.37 21.02 -1.38
N ALA A 25 -3.44 21.89 -1.77
CA ALA A 25 -2.82 22.88 -0.88
C ALA A 25 -3.84 23.87 -0.31
N ASN A 26 -4.83 24.31 -1.09
CA ASN A 26 -5.93 25.18 -0.64
C ASN A 26 -6.80 24.53 0.46
N LEU A 27 -6.83 23.19 0.53
CA LEU A 27 -7.50 22.43 1.58
C LEU A 27 -6.55 22.01 2.72
N GLY A 28 -5.29 22.45 2.67
CA GLY A 28 -4.23 22.05 3.60
C GLY A 28 -3.76 20.61 3.44
N ILE A 29 -4.21 19.90 2.40
CA ILE A 29 -3.79 18.52 2.13
C ILE A 29 -2.34 18.53 1.66
N ILE A 30 -1.50 17.76 2.33
CA ILE A 30 -0.12 17.53 1.92
C ILE A 30 -0.10 16.18 1.19
N PHE A 31 0.33 16.19 -0.06
CA PHE A 31 0.58 14.98 -0.83
C PHE A 31 1.84 15.17 -1.68
N CYS A 32 2.93 14.52 -1.29
CA CYS A 32 4.24 14.68 -1.90
C CYS A 32 5.10 13.41 -1.73
N SER A 33 6.32 13.44 -2.26
CA SER A 33 7.28 12.36 -1.99
C SER A 33 7.70 12.36 -0.52
N PHE A 34 8.12 11.20 -0.03
CA PHE A 34 8.60 11.08 1.35
C PHE A 34 9.81 11.99 1.60
N SER A 35 10.69 12.11 0.61
CA SER A 35 11.87 13.00 0.67
C SER A 35 11.49 14.49 0.77
N GLU A 36 10.45 14.93 0.05
CA GLU A 36 9.92 16.30 0.16
C GLU A 36 9.30 16.51 1.55
N ALA A 37 8.53 15.55 2.06
CA ALA A 37 7.92 15.64 3.39
C ALA A 37 8.95 15.76 4.53
N VAL A 38 10.08 15.05 4.45
CA VAL A 38 11.16 15.17 5.45
C VAL A 38 11.75 16.58 5.47
N ARG A 39 11.86 17.24 4.32
CA ARG A 39 12.42 18.59 4.21
C ARG A 39 11.42 19.68 4.62
N GLU A 40 10.21 19.61 4.07
CA GLU A 40 9.23 20.69 4.15
C GLU A 40 8.27 20.51 5.35
N HIS A 41 8.11 19.28 5.85
CA HIS A 41 7.20 18.93 6.95
C HIS A 41 7.85 18.01 8.02
N PRO A 42 9.08 18.33 8.51
CA PRO A 42 9.85 17.42 9.37
C PRO A 42 9.15 17.06 10.68
N GLU A 43 8.36 17.97 11.25
CA GLU A 43 7.67 17.72 12.52
C GLU A 43 6.55 16.68 12.37
N LEU A 44 5.78 16.73 11.27
CA LEU A 44 4.76 15.72 10.99
C LEU A 44 5.39 14.35 10.73
N VAL A 45 6.48 14.31 9.94
CA VAL A 45 7.18 13.05 9.68
C VAL A 45 7.73 12.47 10.98
N ARG A 46 8.41 13.28 11.81
CA ARG A 46 8.95 12.83 13.10
C ARG A 46 7.87 12.32 14.05
N GLN A 47 6.69 12.93 14.05
CA GLN A 47 5.58 12.51 14.91
C GLN A 47 5.05 11.12 14.57
N TYR A 48 4.98 10.76 13.28
CA TYR A 48 4.25 9.57 12.83
C TYR A 48 5.11 8.45 12.25
N LEU A 49 6.30 8.74 11.73
CA LEU A 49 7.18 7.72 11.15
C LEU A 49 7.57 6.67 12.20
N GLY A 50 7.30 5.39 11.88
CA GLY A 50 7.60 4.26 12.76
C GLY A 50 6.61 4.07 13.91
N SER A 51 5.58 4.92 14.02
CA SER A 51 4.56 4.84 15.08
C SER A 51 3.60 3.64 14.93
N VAL A 52 3.58 3.03 13.74
CA VAL A 52 2.74 1.88 13.40
C VAL A 52 3.60 0.66 13.03
N VAL A 53 4.65 0.87 12.23
CA VAL A 53 5.63 -0.15 11.84
C VAL A 53 7.02 0.30 12.28
N PRO A 54 7.46 -0.01 13.51
CA PRO A 54 8.77 0.40 14.00
C PRO A 54 9.89 -0.27 13.21
N HIS A 55 11.10 0.30 13.25
CA HIS A 55 12.28 -0.26 12.59
C HIS A 55 12.65 -1.66 13.11
N SER A 56 12.16 -2.07 14.28
CA SER A 56 12.41 -3.39 14.87
C SER A 56 11.29 -4.41 14.59
N ASP A 57 10.32 -4.09 13.74
CA ASP A 57 9.10 -4.91 13.54
C ASP A 57 9.41 -6.32 13.02
N ASN A 58 10.19 -6.40 11.94
CA ASN A 58 10.63 -7.66 11.33
C ASN A 58 11.88 -7.40 10.47
N PHE A 59 12.46 -8.48 9.92
CA PHE A 59 13.69 -8.41 9.13
C PHE A 59 13.60 -7.42 7.96
N PHE A 60 12.55 -7.49 7.15
CA PHE A 60 12.40 -6.63 5.96
C PHE A 60 11.98 -5.21 6.32
N ALA A 61 11.21 -5.02 7.40
CA ALA A 61 10.91 -3.69 7.94
C ALA A 61 12.17 -2.99 8.47
N ALA A 62 13.07 -3.73 9.14
CA ALA A 62 14.35 -3.20 9.62
C ALA A 62 15.27 -2.82 8.46
N LEU A 63 15.38 -3.68 7.44
CA LEU A 63 16.12 -3.39 6.22
C LEU A 63 15.54 -2.15 5.53
N ASN A 64 14.22 -2.12 5.30
CA ASN A 64 13.53 -0.98 4.71
C ASN A 64 13.82 0.31 5.48
N ALA A 65 13.67 0.32 6.81
CA ALA A 65 13.91 1.49 7.64
C ALA A 65 15.34 2.05 7.53
N ALA A 66 16.34 1.20 7.25
CA ALA A 66 17.73 1.60 7.09
C ALA A 66 18.07 2.14 5.69
N VAL A 67 17.39 1.66 4.64
CA VAL A 67 17.83 1.88 3.24
C VAL A 67 16.80 2.57 2.35
N PHE A 68 15.55 2.76 2.80
CA PHE A 68 14.54 3.43 1.98
C PHE A 68 15.00 4.86 1.64
N SER A 69 14.95 5.20 0.36
CA SER A 69 15.39 6.50 -0.12
C SER A 69 14.22 7.43 -0.45
N ASP A 70 13.05 6.87 -0.74
CA ASP A 70 11.86 7.64 -1.08
C ASP A 70 10.56 6.84 -0.87
N GLY A 71 9.43 7.47 -1.20
CA GLY A 71 8.10 6.87 -1.14
C GLY A 71 7.04 7.95 -1.14
N SER A 72 5.93 7.71 -0.46
CA SER A 72 4.78 8.63 -0.47
C SER A 72 4.48 9.16 0.92
N PHE A 73 4.21 10.46 1.02
CA PHE A 73 3.67 11.07 2.23
C PHE A 73 2.34 11.74 1.93
N ALA A 74 1.33 11.45 2.75
CA ALA A 74 0.04 12.11 2.69
C ALA A 74 -0.43 12.50 4.10
N TYR A 75 -0.83 13.77 4.27
CA TYR A 75 -1.47 14.26 5.49
C TYR A 75 -2.76 14.99 5.12
N ILE A 76 -3.86 14.55 5.72
CA ILE A 76 -5.21 15.09 5.50
C ILE A 76 -5.64 15.82 6.77
N PRO A 77 -5.81 17.16 6.73
CA PRO A 77 -6.10 17.94 7.93
C PRO A 77 -7.46 17.63 8.57
N LYS A 78 -7.60 18.07 9.81
CA LYS A 78 -8.81 17.88 10.62
C LYS A 78 -10.07 18.31 9.88
N GLY A 79 -11.06 17.43 9.81
CA GLY A 79 -12.37 17.65 9.19
C GLY A 79 -12.37 17.71 7.67
N VAL A 80 -11.22 17.55 7.01
CA VAL A 80 -11.11 17.65 5.55
C VAL A 80 -11.46 16.33 4.90
N LYS A 81 -12.39 16.37 3.95
CA LYS A 81 -12.64 15.28 3.02
C LYS A 81 -11.83 15.52 1.75
N CYS A 82 -10.90 14.63 1.43
CA CYS A 82 -10.10 14.71 0.22
C CYS A 82 -11.03 14.73 -1.00
N PRO A 83 -10.94 15.73 -1.89
CA PRO A 83 -11.92 15.93 -2.97
C PRO A 83 -11.76 14.91 -4.11
N MET A 84 -10.70 14.12 -4.08
CA MET A 84 -10.35 13.14 -5.11
C MET A 84 -9.56 11.98 -4.50
N GLU A 85 -9.39 10.92 -5.28
CA GLU A 85 -8.51 9.82 -4.89
C GLU A 85 -7.06 10.22 -5.12
N LEU A 86 -6.23 10.08 -4.10
CA LEU A 86 -4.79 10.24 -4.23
C LEU A 86 -4.25 8.96 -4.87
N SER A 87 -3.39 9.08 -5.87
CA SER A 87 -2.83 7.92 -6.56
C SER A 87 -1.34 8.09 -6.76
N THR A 88 -0.59 7.03 -6.45
CA THR A 88 0.82 6.92 -6.80
C THR A 88 1.06 5.66 -7.59
N TYR A 89 1.85 5.81 -8.66
CA TYR A 89 2.24 4.69 -9.51
C TYR A 89 3.75 4.50 -9.43
N PHE A 90 4.18 3.40 -8.83
CA PHE A 90 5.58 3.03 -8.74
C PHE A 90 5.95 2.10 -9.89
N ARG A 91 6.98 2.48 -10.67
CA ARG A 91 7.52 1.66 -11.76
C ARG A 91 8.96 1.27 -11.46
N ILE A 92 9.24 -0.03 -11.39
CA ILE A 92 10.61 -0.53 -11.23
C ILE A 92 11.37 -0.35 -12.54
N ASN A 93 12.33 0.57 -12.61
CA ASN A 93 13.14 0.79 -13.81
C ASN A 93 14.60 0.32 -13.67
N ALA A 94 15.19 0.33 -12.47
CA ALA A 94 16.64 0.07 -12.28
C ALA A 94 16.97 -1.43 -12.19
N ALA A 95 18.02 -1.88 -12.90
CA ALA A 95 18.53 -3.24 -12.88
C ALA A 95 19.28 -3.54 -11.56
N ASN A 96 19.08 -4.73 -11.00
CA ASN A 96 19.80 -5.26 -9.85
C ASN A 96 19.67 -4.44 -8.54
N THR A 97 18.58 -3.69 -8.38
CA THR A 97 18.27 -2.93 -7.16
C THR A 97 17.04 -3.50 -6.47
N GLY A 98 17.11 -3.69 -5.15
CA GLY A 98 15.89 -3.87 -4.35
C GLY A 98 15.09 -2.57 -4.31
N GLN A 99 13.77 -2.66 -4.42
CA GLN A 99 12.88 -1.50 -4.23
C GLN A 99 12.47 -1.44 -2.76
N PHE A 100 12.93 -0.39 -2.08
CA PHE A 100 12.59 -0.09 -0.69
C PHE A 100 11.90 1.26 -0.68
N GLU A 101 10.58 1.22 -0.58
CA GLU A 101 9.76 2.42 -0.47
C GLU A 101 9.00 2.44 0.84
N ARG A 102 8.70 3.65 1.32
CA ARG A 102 7.91 3.84 2.52
C ARG A 102 6.77 4.80 2.28
N THR A 103 5.56 4.36 2.60
CA THR A 103 4.37 5.20 2.52
C THR A 103 3.88 5.52 3.93
N LEU A 104 3.73 6.80 4.24
CA LEU A 104 3.13 7.28 5.47
C LEU A 104 1.90 8.13 5.14
N LEU A 105 0.73 7.65 5.53
CA LEU A 105 -0.54 8.35 5.30
C LEU A 105 -1.25 8.59 6.62
N VAL A 106 -1.52 9.86 6.90
CA VAL A 106 -2.14 10.33 8.13
C VAL A 106 -3.44 11.04 7.79
N ALA A 107 -4.55 10.55 8.33
CA ALA A 107 -5.84 11.23 8.31
C ALA A 107 -6.12 11.75 9.72
N ASP A 108 -6.13 13.08 9.88
CA ASP A 108 -6.41 13.73 11.15
C ASP A 108 -7.91 13.59 11.53
N GLU A 109 -8.30 14.10 12.70
CA GLU A 109 -9.63 13.91 13.26
C GLU A 109 -10.74 14.29 12.26
N GLY A 110 -11.66 13.36 12.00
CA GLY A 110 -12.76 13.56 11.05
C GLY A 110 -12.36 13.68 9.57
N ALA A 111 -11.10 13.44 9.23
CA ALA A 111 -10.63 13.50 7.85
C ALA A 111 -11.02 12.25 7.04
N GLU A 112 -11.20 12.39 5.73
CA GLU A 112 -11.54 11.27 4.83
C GLU A 112 -10.63 11.26 3.60
N VAL A 113 -10.05 10.10 3.26
CA VAL A 113 -9.21 9.95 2.07
C VAL A 113 -9.33 8.56 1.44
N SER A 114 -9.29 8.54 0.10
CA SER A 114 -9.09 7.34 -0.71
C SER A 114 -7.72 7.43 -1.36
N TYR A 115 -6.91 6.39 -1.20
CA TYR A 115 -5.56 6.30 -1.72
C TYR A 115 -5.39 5.04 -2.56
N LEU A 116 -4.86 5.17 -3.77
CA LEU A 116 -4.59 4.09 -4.71
C LEU A 116 -3.08 3.95 -4.93
N GLU A 117 -2.55 2.78 -4.63
CA GLU A 117 -1.18 2.38 -4.95
C GLU A 117 -1.18 1.44 -6.15
N GLY A 118 -0.50 1.82 -7.22
CA GLY A 118 -0.23 0.95 -8.36
C GLY A 118 1.26 0.58 -8.44
N CYS A 119 1.56 -0.68 -8.74
CA CYS A 119 2.93 -1.10 -9.05
C CYS A 119 2.98 -2.02 -10.28
N THR A 120 3.92 -1.77 -11.19
CA THR A 120 4.28 -2.69 -12.28
C THR A 120 5.79 -2.81 -12.43
N ALA A 121 6.24 -3.98 -12.92
CA ALA A 121 7.65 -4.22 -13.21
C ALA A 121 7.89 -4.76 -14.62
N PRO A 122 9.04 -4.44 -15.23
CA PRO A 122 9.52 -5.06 -16.44
C PRO A 122 9.99 -6.50 -16.18
N GLN A 123 9.89 -7.34 -17.20
CA GLN A 123 10.39 -8.72 -17.19
C GLN A 123 11.92 -8.76 -17.04
N ARG A 124 12.42 -9.58 -16.12
CA ARG A 124 13.86 -9.84 -15.92
C ARG A 124 14.13 -11.26 -15.46
N ASP A 125 15.31 -11.76 -15.85
CA ASP A 125 15.75 -13.13 -15.55
C ASP A 125 16.23 -13.32 -14.10
N GLU A 126 16.67 -12.24 -13.43
CA GLU A 126 17.09 -12.25 -12.03
C GLU A 126 15.94 -11.88 -11.08
N ASN A 127 15.93 -12.50 -9.90
CA ASN A 127 14.94 -12.20 -8.86
C ASN A 127 15.16 -10.78 -8.31
N GLN A 128 14.07 -10.03 -8.18
CA GLN A 128 14.10 -8.69 -7.59
C GLN A 128 13.31 -8.67 -6.29
N LEU A 129 13.87 -8.02 -5.27
CA LEU A 129 13.21 -7.83 -3.98
C LEU A 129 12.44 -6.50 -3.97
N HIS A 130 11.15 -6.58 -3.71
CA HIS A 130 10.30 -5.45 -3.37
C HIS A 130 9.92 -5.58 -1.89
N ALA A 131 10.46 -4.69 -1.06
CA ALA A 131 10.26 -4.68 0.38
C ALA A 131 9.77 -3.29 0.83
N ALA A 132 8.47 -3.04 0.61
CA ALA A 132 7.81 -1.80 1.00
C ALA A 132 7.31 -1.84 2.45
N VAL A 133 7.19 -0.65 3.05
CA VAL A 133 6.52 -0.44 4.33
C VAL A 133 5.43 0.61 4.18
N VAL A 134 4.22 0.31 4.66
CA VAL A 134 3.09 1.23 4.63
C VAL A 134 2.55 1.43 6.05
N GLU A 135 2.49 2.68 6.48
CA GLU A 135 1.94 3.12 7.76
C GLU A 135 0.71 4.00 7.52
N LEU A 136 -0.46 3.55 7.99
CA LEU A 136 -1.68 4.37 8.00
C LEU A 136 -2.03 4.78 9.42
N VAL A 137 -2.31 6.06 9.63
CA VAL A 137 -2.74 6.61 10.93
C VAL A 137 -4.09 7.30 10.73
N ALA A 138 -5.18 6.67 11.16
CA ALA A 138 -6.52 7.26 11.15
C ALA A 138 -6.87 7.72 12.56
N LEU A 139 -6.81 9.04 12.81
CA LEU A 139 -7.19 9.65 14.09
C LEU A 139 -8.72 9.59 14.31
N ASP A 140 -9.19 10.16 15.41
CA ASP A 140 -10.58 10.03 15.83
C ASP A 140 -11.58 10.44 14.73
N ASN A 141 -12.58 9.61 14.45
CA ASN A 141 -13.58 9.80 13.39
C ASN A 141 -13.02 9.87 11.96
N ALA A 142 -11.73 9.60 11.73
CA ALA A 142 -11.13 9.63 10.41
C ALA A 142 -11.42 8.35 9.61
N THR A 143 -11.42 8.45 8.28
CA THR A 143 -11.61 7.31 7.37
C THR A 143 -10.50 7.27 6.32
N ILE A 144 -9.80 6.14 6.26
CA ILE A 144 -8.80 5.86 5.23
C ILE A 144 -9.26 4.65 4.42
N LYS A 145 -9.36 4.82 3.10
CA LYS A 145 -9.50 3.73 2.13
C LYS A 145 -8.18 3.59 1.39
N TYR A 146 -7.56 2.43 1.49
CA TYR A 146 -6.27 2.16 0.89
C TYR A 146 -6.41 0.99 -0.09
N SER A 147 -6.20 1.28 -1.37
CA SER A 147 -6.34 0.34 -2.47
C SER A 147 -4.99 0.03 -3.08
N THR A 148 -4.74 -1.24 -3.42
CA THR A 148 -3.52 -1.67 -4.10
C THR A 148 -3.86 -2.50 -5.32
N VAL A 149 -3.28 -2.15 -6.46
CA VAL A 149 -3.34 -2.96 -7.69
C VAL A 149 -1.91 -3.27 -8.13
N GLN A 150 -1.54 -4.53 -8.03
CA GLN A 150 -0.18 -5.00 -8.35
C GLN A 150 -0.22 -6.06 -9.45
N ASN A 151 0.58 -5.84 -10.49
CA ASN A 151 0.85 -6.81 -11.54
C ASN A 151 2.36 -6.88 -11.82
N TRP A 152 3.01 -7.85 -11.20
CA TRP A 152 4.45 -8.06 -11.27
C TRP A 152 4.84 -9.06 -12.38
N TYR A 153 6.14 -9.25 -12.60
CA TYR A 153 6.64 -10.34 -13.44
C TYR A 153 6.78 -11.64 -12.61
N PRO A 154 6.06 -12.73 -12.96
CA PRO A 154 5.97 -13.92 -12.11
C PRO A 154 7.17 -14.87 -12.23
N GLY A 155 8.17 -14.52 -13.05
CA GLY A 155 9.17 -15.46 -13.53
C GLY A 155 8.69 -16.20 -14.78
N ASP A 156 9.58 -17.00 -15.36
CA ASP A 156 9.25 -17.87 -16.48
C ASP A 156 8.38 -19.07 -16.08
N GLU A 157 8.03 -19.91 -17.05
CA GLU A 157 7.21 -21.10 -16.83
C GLU A 157 7.83 -22.10 -15.83
N ASN A 158 9.15 -22.08 -15.66
CA ASN A 158 9.91 -22.94 -14.75
C ASN A 158 10.17 -22.29 -13.39
N GLY A 159 9.73 -21.05 -13.18
CA GLY A 159 9.92 -20.29 -11.95
C GLY A 159 11.29 -19.61 -11.84
N LYS A 160 11.98 -19.40 -12.97
CA LYS A 160 13.22 -18.60 -13.00
C LYS A 160 12.88 -17.11 -13.10
N GLY A 161 13.50 -16.32 -12.24
CA GLY A 161 13.27 -14.88 -12.15
C GLY A 161 11.97 -14.54 -11.44
N GLY A 162 11.56 -13.29 -11.59
CA GLY A 162 10.34 -12.75 -10.99
C GLY A 162 10.58 -11.99 -9.69
N ILE A 163 9.49 -11.59 -9.04
CA ILE A 163 9.56 -10.64 -7.93
C ILE A 163 9.25 -11.31 -6.59
N PHE A 164 10.07 -11.01 -5.59
CA PHE A 164 9.78 -11.27 -4.18
C PHE A 164 9.13 -10.04 -3.58
N ASN A 165 7.85 -10.18 -3.23
CA ASN A 165 7.01 -9.09 -2.73
C ASN A 165 6.78 -9.27 -1.23
N PHE A 166 7.68 -8.71 -0.42
CA PHE A 166 7.75 -8.88 1.04
C PHE A 166 7.42 -7.56 1.74
N VAL A 167 6.13 -7.29 1.90
CA VAL A 167 5.64 -5.96 2.30
C VAL A 167 5.02 -6.00 3.69
N THR A 168 5.36 -5.00 4.50
CA THR A 168 4.71 -4.76 5.79
C THR A 168 3.75 -3.57 5.67
N LYS A 169 2.44 -3.83 5.61
CA LYS A 169 1.42 -2.77 5.67
C LYS A 169 0.67 -2.85 7.00
N ARG A 170 0.52 -1.72 7.69
CA ARG A 170 -0.26 -1.67 8.92
C ARG A 170 -0.93 -0.31 9.09
N GLY A 171 -2.19 -0.36 9.50
CA GLY A 171 -3.00 0.79 9.82
C GLY A 171 -3.33 0.82 11.29
N LYS A 172 -3.43 2.01 11.87
CA LYS A 172 -3.79 2.27 13.25
C LYS A 172 -5.03 3.14 13.27
N ALA A 173 -6.12 2.62 13.83
CA ALA A 173 -7.41 3.28 13.89
C ALA A 173 -7.74 3.70 15.33
N PHE A 174 -7.94 4.99 15.53
CA PHE A 174 -8.37 5.57 16.80
C PHE A 174 -9.91 5.61 16.92
N THR A 175 -10.48 6.39 17.82
CA THR A 175 -11.90 6.30 18.23
C THR A 175 -12.82 6.59 17.06
N ASN A 176 -13.80 5.71 16.79
CA ASN A 176 -14.70 5.79 15.63
C ASN A 176 -13.98 5.84 14.26
N ALA A 177 -12.67 5.59 14.20
CA ALA A 177 -11.91 5.66 12.96
C ALA A 177 -12.12 4.38 12.13
N LYS A 178 -12.01 4.52 10.81
CA LYS A 178 -12.16 3.42 9.86
C LYS A 178 -10.94 3.30 8.95
N VAL A 179 -10.40 2.09 8.84
CA VAL A 179 -9.35 1.74 7.87
C VAL A 179 -9.82 0.58 7.01
N THR A 180 -9.89 0.81 5.70
CA THR A 180 -10.25 -0.19 4.70
C THR A 180 -9.05 -0.49 3.81
N TRP A 181 -8.69 -1.76 3.72
CA TRP A 181 -7.72 -2.30 2.78
C TRP A 181 -8.44 -2.99 1.63
N THR A 182 -8.09 -2.64 0.39
CA THR A 182 -8.56 -3.30 -0.82
C THR A 182 -7.35 -3.68 -1.66
N GLN A 183 -7.23 -4.93 -2.08
CA GLN A 183 -6.09 -5.36 -2.87
C GLN A 183 -6.46 -6.34 -3.98
N VAL A 184 -5.80 -6.16 -5.12
CA VAL A 184 -5.73 -7.12 -6.22
C VAL A 184 -4.26 -7.42 -6.48
N GLU A 185 -3.87 -8.66 -6.28
CA GLU A 185 -2.47 -9.09 -6.29
C GLU A 185 -2.26 -10.19 -7.32
N THR A 186 -1.37 -9.93 -8.27
CA THR A 186 -0.90 -10.92 -9.24
C THR A 186 0.55 -10.66 -9.63
N GLY A 187 1.18 -11.68 -10.20
CA GLY A 187 2.45 -11.54 -10.91
C GLY A 187 3.73 -11.62 -10.08
N SER A 188 3.74 -11.81 -8.75
CA SER A 188 5.01 -12.03 -8.02
C SER A 188 5.43 -13.50 -8.10
N ALA A 189 6.73 -13.80 -8.09
CA ALA A 189 7.21 -15.17 -7.90
C ALA A 189 6.90 -15.67 -6.48
N ILE A 190 7.16 -14.83 -5.47
CA ILE A 190 6.74 -15.06 -4.08
C ILE A 190 6.08 -13.80 -3.54
N THR A 191 4.88 -13.93 -2.99
CA THR A 191 4.19 -12.86 -2.26
C THR A 191 4.09 -13.23 -0.79
N TRP A 192 4.55 -12.35 0.10
CA TRP A 192 4.41 -12.49 1.53
C TRP A 192 3.91 -11.20 2.17
N LYS A 193 2.61 -11.13 2.46
CA LYS A 193 1.94 -9.87 2.87
C LYS A 193 0.78 -10.08 3.82
N TYR A 194 0.75 -9.27 4.88
CA TYR A 194 -0.34 -9.24 5.85
C TYR A 194 -0.76 -7.81 6.21
N PRO A 195 -1.45 -7.06 5.34
CA PRO A 195 -2.02 -5.77 5.71
C PRO A 195 -2.85 -5.90 6.98
N SER A 196 -2.53 -5.08 7.97
CA SER A 196 -3.06 -5.25 9.32
C SER A 196 -3.77 -3.99 9.81
N CYS A 197 -4.76 -4.14 10.68
CA CYS A 197 -5.38 -3.02 11.40
C CYS A 197 -5.21 -3.20 12.91
N ILE A 198 -4.60 -2.21 13.55
CA ILE A 198 -4.66 -2.02 15.01
C ILE A 198 -5.90 -1.18 15.30
N LEU A 199 -6.96 -1.81 15.78
CA LEU A 199 -8.22 -1.18 16.19
C LEU A 199 -8.07 -0.69 17.63
N GLN A 200 -7.35 0.43 17.77
CA GLN A 200 -6.90 0.96 19.06
C GLN A 200 -8.00 1.71 19.80
N GLY A 201 -8.75 2.57 19.10
CA GLY A 201 -9.82 3.36 19.71
C GLY A 201 -11.14 2.62 19.80
N ASP A 202 -11.99 3.06 20.72
CA ASP A 202 -13.35 2.53 20.86
C ASP A 202 -14.16 2.75 19.56
N ASN A 203 -15.01 1.78 19.21
CA ASN A 203 -15.82 1.74 18.00
C ASN A 203 -15.03 1.81 16.67
N SER A 204 -13.71 1.60 16.70
CA SER A 204 -12.91 1.57 15.47
C SER A 204 -13.22 0.37 14.58
N VAL A 205 -13.07 0.55 13.26
CA VAL A 205 -13.47 -0.41 12.24
C VAL A 205 -12.32 -0.71 11.28
N GLY A 206 -12.03 -2.00 11.09
CA GLY A 206 -11.08 -2.49 10.10
C GLY A 206 -11.78 -3.28 9.01
N GLU A 207 -11.47 -3.03 7.74
CA GLU A 207 -11.98 -3.85 6.64
C GLU A 207 -10.83 -4.30 5.75
N PHE A 208 -10.92 -5.51 5.23
CA PHE A 208 -9.94 -6.08 4.33
C PHE A 208 -10.64 -6.87 3.22
N TYR A 209 -10.36 -6.49 1.97
CA TYR A 209 -10.86 -7.12 0.76
C TYR A 209 -9.66 -7.50 -0.12
N SER A 210 -9.51 -8.78 -0.43
CA SER A 210 -8.37 -9.28 -1.22
C SER A 210 -8.79 -10.20 -2.33
N VAL A 211 -8.20 -10.00 -3.51
CA VAL A 211 -8.15 -10.97 -4.59
C VAL A 211 -6.69 -11.29 -4.87
N ALA A 212 -6.29 -12.55 -4.75
CA ALA A 212 -4.92 -13.00 -5.02
C ALA A 212 -4.92 -14.09 -6.09
N VAL A 213 -4.15 -13.91 -7.17
CA VAL A 213 -4.05 -14.85 -8.29
C VAL A 213 -2.64 -15.41 -8.39
N THR A 214 -2.51 -16.74 -8.41
CA THR A 214 -1.25 -17.44 -8.64
C THR A 214 -1.37 -18.41 -9.80
N ASN A 215 -0.38 -18.41 -10.70
CA ASN A 215 -0.22 -19.35 -11.80
C ASN A 215 1.24 -19.79 -11.91
N ASN A 216 1.59 -20.68 -12.86
CA ASN A 216 2.95 -21.18 -13.07
C ASN A 216 3.56 -21.68 -11.74
N CYS A 217 4.77 -21.25 -11.38
CA CYS A 217 5.45 -21.63 -10.14
C CYS A 217 5.30 -20.58 -9.02
N GLN A 218 4.32 -19.67 -9.11
CA GLN A 218 4.13 -18.61 -8.12
C GLN A 218 3.70 -19.16 -6.76
N GLN A 219 4.16 -18.52 -5.71
CA GLN A 219 3.76 -18.78 -4.32
C GLN A 219 3.21 -17.51 -3.68
N ALA A 220 2.05 -17.61 -3.05
CA ALA A 220 1.46 -16.52 -2.28
C ALA A 220 1.13 -17.02 -0.88
N ASP A 221 1.75 -16.42 0.15
CA ASP A 221 1.29 -16.49 1.54
C ASP A 221 0.79 -15.08 1.89
N THR A 222 -0.53 -14.90 1.80
CA THR A 222 -1.18 -13.60 1.93
C THR A 222 -2.25 -13.65 3.01
N GLY A 223 -2.55 -12.51 3.61
CA GLY A 223 -3.75 -12.40 4.43
C GLY A 223 -3.81 -11.09 5.18
N THR A 224 -4.33 -11.11 6.40
CA THR A 224 -4.55 -9.88 7.18
C THR A 224 -4.56 -10.17 8.66
N LYS A 225 -4.24 -9.17 9.48
CA LYS A 225 -4.34 -9.25 10.94
C LYS A 225 -5.19 -8.11 11.47
N MET A 226 -6.32 -8.44 12.09
CA MET A 226 -7.21 -7.49 12.76
C MET A 226 -6.98 -7.59 14.27
N ILE A 227 -6.41 -6.54 14.87
CA ILE A 227 -6.01 -6.52 16.29
C ILE A 227 -6.99 -5.62 17.04
N HIS A 228 -7.90 -6.22 17.80
CA HIS A 228 -8.95 -5.53 18.56
C HIS A 228 -8.45 -5.13 19.95
N LEU A 229 -8.34 -3.82 20.21
CA LEU A 229 -7.94 -3.28 21.53
C LEU A 229 -9.04 -2.42 22.15
N GLY A 230 -9.68 -1.56 21.36
CA GLY A 230 -10.79 -0.72 21.80
C GLY A 230 -12.10 -1.49 22.00
N LYS A 231 -13.03 -0.91 22.76
CA LYS A 231 -14.38 -1.44 22.98
C LYS A 231 -15.20 -1.34 21.69
N ASN A 232 -16.13 -2.28 21.48
CA ASN A 232 -17.08 -2.28 20.35
C ASN A 232 -16.42 -2.19 18.96
N THR A 233 -15.16 -2.62 18.84
CA THR A 233 -14.43 -2.64 17.58
C THR A 233 -14.98 -3.72 16.64
N ARG A 234 -14.92 -3.47 15.33
CA ARG A 234 -15.44 -4.39 14.31
C ARG A 234 -14.43 -4.63 13.20
N SER A 235 -14.40 -5.83 12.67
CA SER A 235 -13.61 -6.13 11.48
C SER A 235 -14.35 -6.97 10.46
N THR A 236 -14.14 -6.67 9.18
CA THR A 236 -14.62 -7.49 8.06
C THR A 236 -13.41 -7.97 7.25
N ILE A 237 -13.39 -9.25 6.93
CA ILE A 237 -12.33 -9.88 6.15
C ILE A 237 -12.98 -10.68 5.01
N ILE A 238 -12.68 -10.31 3.77
CA ILE A 238 -13.09 -11.03 2.58
C ILE A 238 -11.85 -11.32 1.75
N SER A 239 -11.55 -12.60 1.54
CA SER A 239 -10.43 -13.05 0.72
C SER A 239 -10.91 -13.99 -0.37
N LYS A 240 -10.44 -13.76 -1.59
CA LYS A 240 -10.67 -14.62 -2.75
C LYS A 240 -9.33 -14.99 -3.37
N GLY A 241 -8.83 -16.18 -3.00
CA GLY A 241 -7.64 -16.78 -3.61
C GLY A 241 -8.01 -17.56 -4.87
N ILE A 242 -7.26 -17.36 -5.95
CA ILE A 242 -7.38 -18.09 -7.21
C ILE A 242 -6.02 -18.71 -7.49
N SER A 243 -5.97 -20.05 -7.57
CA SER A 243 -4.75 -20.77 -7.93
C SER A 243 -4.95 -21.57 -9.22
N ALA A 244 -3.97 -21.48 -10.12
CA ALA A 244 -3.94 -22.17 -11.41
C ALA A 244 -2.55 -22.79 -11.65
N GLY A 245 -2.48 -23.74 -12.60
CA GLY A 245 -1.22 -24.38 -12.97
C GLY A 245 -0.54 -25.08 -11.79
N ARG A 246 0.73 -24.73 -11.53
CA ARG A 246 1.51 -25.24 -10.38
C ARG A 246 1.56 -24.23 -9.21
N GLY A 247 0.72 -23.18 -9.26
CA GLY A 247 0.73 -22.10 -8.29
C GLY A 247 0.29 -22.57 -6.91
N GLN A 248 0.84 -21.95 -5.87
CA GLN A 248 0.46 -22.17 -4.48
C GLN A 248 -0.09 -20.89 -3.89
N ASN A 249 -1.34 -20.92 -3.43
CA ASN A 249 -2.00 -19.78 -2.81
C ASN A 249 -2.48 -20.18 -1.42
N THR A 250 -1.89 -19.54 -0.41
CA THR A 250 -2.19 -19.74 1.00
C THR A 250 -2.73 -18.43 1.57
N TYR A 251 -3.88 -18.53 2.22
CA TYR A 251 -4.42 -17.47 3.04
C TYR A 251 -4.09 -17.70 4.52
N ARG A 252 -3.60 -16.68 5.22
CA ARG A 252 -3.25 -16.74 6.64
C ARG A 252 -3.61 -15.47 7.41
#